data_AF-A0A535FRC3-F1
#
_entry.id   AF-A0A535FRC3-F1
#
_cell.length_a   1.000
_cell.length_b   1.000
_cell.length_c   1.000
_cell.angle_alpha   90.00
_cell.angle_beta   90.00
_cell.angle_gamma   90.00
#
_symmetry.space_group_name_H-M   'P 1'
#
loop_
_entity.id
_entity.type
_entity.pdbx_description
1 polymer ?
#
loop_
_entity_poly.entity_id
_entity_poly.type
_entity_poly.pdbx_seq_one_letter_code
_entity_poly.pdbx_strand_id
1 'polypeptide(L)'
;MSTMLYVNGTIYTMNAAQPVAQAMAIDSVTGYLLAVGSNDEVRRYGSLHTELVDLRGRTVLPGFIDAHIHLLSTAYRSHYIDARACTSEDDVAELVRERAAQTPPGQWILGGQWDKNEWPAQNFPSKASLDAAAPHHPVALWSKD
;
A
#
# COMPACT_ATOMS: atom_id res chain seq x y z
N MET A 1 -17.12 7.35 -29.29
CA MET A 1 -16.78 7.61 -27.88
C MET A 1 -16.91 6.29 -27.14
N SER A 2 -15.91 5.91 -26.35
CA SER A 2 -15.91 4.63 -25.63
C SER A 2 -16.43 4.88 -24.21
N THR A 3 -17.68 4.52 -23.97
CA THR A 3 -18.36 4.69 -22.68
C THR A 3 -18.44 3.35 -21.96
N MET A 4 -18.25 3.37 -20.65
CA MET A 4 -18.48 2.21 -19.77
C MET A 4 -19.58 2.56 -18.78
N LEU A 5 -20.55 1.67 -18.62
CA LEU A 5 -21.68 1.84 -17.72
C LEU A 5 -21.56 0.84 -16.57
N TYR A 6 -21.65 1.33 -15.35
CA TYR A 6 -21.81 0.52 -14.15
C TYR A 6 -23.25 0.63 -13.69
N VAL A 7 -23.96 -0.47 -13.59
CA VAL A 7 -25.40 -0.51 -13.25
C VAL A 7 -25.67 -1.44 -12.09
N ASN A 8 -26.85 -1.33 -11.50
CA ASN A 8 -27.36 -2.20 -10.44
C ASN A 8 -26.43 -2.21 -9.22
N GLY A 9 -26.02 -1.04 -8.75
CA GLY A 9 -25.20 -0.87 -7.55
C GLY A 9 -25.81 0.08 -6.52
N THR A 10 -25.05 0.31 -5.45
CA THR A 10 -25.29 1.38 -4.48
C THR A 10 -24.11 2.35 -4.53
N ILE A 11 -24.27 3.48 -5.21
CA ILE A 11 -23.17 4.42 -5.49
C ILE A 11 -23.29 5.62 -4.57
N TYR A 12 -22.34 5.83 -3.66
CA TYR A 12 -22.30 7.03 -2.84
C TYR A 12 -21.58 8.16 -3.58
N THR A 13 -22.27 9.27 -3.81
CA THR A 13 -21.77 10.37 -4.67
C THR A 13 -21.05 11.48 -3.89
N MET A 14 -21.26 11.53 -2.57
CA MET A 14 -20.90 12.66 -1.70
C MET A 14 -21.54 14.01 -2.08
N ASN A 15 -22.55 13.99 -2.96
CA ASN A 15 -23.40 15.12 -3.27
C ASN A 15 -24.63 15.12 -2.34
N ALA A 16 -24.79 16.15 -1.50
CA ALA A 16 -25.91 16.24 -0.56
C ALA A 16 -27.30 16.20 -1.23
N ALA A 17 -27.43 16.66 -2.48
CA ALA A 17 -28.69 16.63 -3.22
C ALA A 17 -29.01 15.25 -3.81
N GLN A 18 -28.01 14.38 -3.96
CA GLN A 18 -28.17 13.03 -4.53
C GLN A 18 -27.15 12.08 -3.88
N PRO A 19 -27.26 11.80 -2.58
CA PRO A 19 -26.20 11.14 -1.82
C PRO A 19 -25.94 9.69 -2.25
N VAL A 20 -26.95 9.03 -2.82
CA VAL A 20 -26.89 7.67 -3.34
C VAL A 20 -27.49 7.60 -4.74
N ALA A 21 -26.90 6.81 -5.61
CA ALA A 21 -27.36 6.49 -6.96
C ALA A 21 -27.27 4.97 -7.24
N GLN A 22 -27.87 4.52 -8.34
CA GLN A 22 -27.89 3.11 -8.72
C GLN A 22 -26.87 2.75 -9.80
N ALA A 23 -26.45 3.73 -10.59
CA ALA A 23 -25.62 3.54 -11.76
C ALA A 23 -24.75 4.78 -12.05
N MET A 24 -23.66 4.57 -12.79
CA MET A 24 -22.80 5.62 -13.31
C MET A 24 -22.30 5.31 -14.72
N ALA A 25 -22.12 6.35 -15.53
CA ALA A 25 -21.46 6.30 -16.83
C ALA A 25 -20.09 6.97 -16.72
N ILE A 26 -19.05 6.32 -17.24
CA ILE A 26 -17.72 6.90 -17.36
C ILE A 26 -17.25 6.90 -18.81
N ASP A 27 -16.48 7.92 -19.17
CA ASP A 27 -15.66 7.86 -20.37
C ASP A 27 -14.47 6.95 -20.08
N SER A 28 -14.36 5.84 -20.81
CA SER A 28 -13.34 4.82 -20.56
C SER A 28 -11.92 5.22 -20.95
N VAL A 29 -11.76 6.34 -21.67
CA VAL A 29 -10.44 6.85 -22.10
C VAL A 29 -9.91 7.87 -21.10
N THR A 30 -10.76 8.81 -20.68
CA THR A 30 -10.38 9.91 -19.77
C THR A 30 -10.61 9.57 -18.31
N GLY A 31 -11.48 8.59 -18.02
CA GLY A 31 -11.91 8.25 -16.66
C GLY A 31 -12.93 9.22 -16.05
N TYR A 32 -13.41 10.20 -16.81
CA TYR A 32 -14.37 11.17 -16.29
C TYR A 32 -15.80 10.61 -16.17
N LEU A 33 -16.47 11.02 -15.11
CA LEU A 33 -17.88 10.73 -14.88
C LEU A 33 -18.72 11.51 -15.89
N LEU A 34 -19.49 10.80 -16.71
CA LEU A 34 -20.42 11.36 -17.69
C LEU A 34 -21.83 11.53 -17.11
N ALA A 35 -22.23 10.60 -16.22
CA ALA A 35 -23.50 10.65 -15.52
C ALA A 35 -23.51 9.77 -14.27
N VAL A 36 -24.39 10.09 -13.33
CA VAL A 36 -24.70 9.28 -12.15
C VAL A 36 -26.18 9.42 -11.83
N GLY A 37 -26.85 8.31 -11.54
CA GLY A 37 -28.30 8.33 -11.33
C GLY A 37 -28.93 6.96 -11.22
N SER A 38 -30.19 6.86 -11.63
CA SER A 38 -30.88 5.58 -11.75
C SER A 38 -30.29 4.72 -12.87
N ASN A 39 -30.58 3.42 -12.84
CA ASN A 39 -30.19 2.51 -13.92
C ASN A 39 -30.68 2.97 -15.29
N ASP A 40 -31.91 3.49 -15.36
CA ASP A 40 -32.55 3.87 -16.62
C ASP A 40 -31.96 5.16 -17.20
N GLU A 41 -31.64 6.14 -16.35
CA GLU A 41 -30.98 7.38 -16.77
C GLU A 41 -29.59 7.10 -17.35
N VAL A 42 -28.80 6.27 -16.67
CA VAL A 42 -27.42 5.97 -17.08
C VAL A 42 -27.38 5.09 -18.33
N ARG A 43 -28.34 4.17 -18.52
CA ARG A 43 -28.42 3.35 -19.75
C ARG A 43 -28.55 4.19 -21.03
N ARG A 44 -29.08 5.42 -20.95
CA ARG A 44 -29.18 6.34 -22.09
C ARG A 44 -27.84 6.85 -22.60
N TYR A 45 -26.79 6.73 -21.80
CA TYR A 45 -25.42 7.08 -22.20
C TYR A 45 -24.71 5.95 -22.96
N GLY A 46 -25.35 4.78 -23.07
CA GLY A 46 -24.81 3.63 -23.80
C GLY A 46 -25.04 3.70 -25.31
N SER A 47 -24.18 3.00 -26.04
CA SER A 47 -24.29 2.72 -27.48
C SER A 47 -23.99 1.23 -27.74
N LEU A 48 -24.04 0.78 -28.99
CA LEU A 48 -23.74 -0.61 -29.37
C LEU A 48 -22.33 -1.08 -28.98
N HIS A 49 -21.40 -0.16 -28.73
CA HIS A 49 -20.01 -0.47 -28.35
C HIS A 49 -19.73 -0.20 -26.87
N THR A 50 -20.76 0.06 -26.07
CA THR A 50 -20.60 0.39 -24.65
C THR A 50 -20.40 -0.88 -23.84
N GLU A 51 -19.35 -0.86 -23.01
CA GLU A 51 -19.14 -1.90 -22.01
C GLU A 51 -20.11 -1.70 -20.85
N LEU A 52 -20.82 -2.77 -20.48
CA LEU A 52 -21.79 -2.76 -19.40
C LEU A 52 -21.31 -3.67 -18.26
N VAL A 53 -21.13 -3.10 -17.09
CA VAL A 53 -20.73 -3.78 -15.86
C VAL A 53 -21.92 -3.82 -14.90
N ASP A 54 -22.44 -5.01 -14.63
CA ASP A 54 -23.45 -5.23 -13.59
C ASP A 54 -22.77 -5.36 -12.22
N LEU A 55 -23.04 -4.40 -11.33
CA LEU A 55 -22.49 -4.36 -9.98
C LEU A 55 -23.15 -5.39 -9.05
N ARG A 56 -24.31 -5.95 -9.40
CA ARG A 56 -25.02 -6.98 -8.62
C ARG A 56 -25.31 -6.56 -7.17
N GLY A 57 -25.77 -5.33 -7.00
CA GLY A 57 -26.06 -4.70 -5.71
C GLY A 57 -24.83 -4.20 -4.94
N ARG A 58 -23.61 -4.36 -5.46
CA ARG A 58 -22.38 -3.92 -4.77
C ARG A 58 -22.30 -2.40 -4.64
N THR A 59 -21.57 -1.97 -3.62
CA THR A 59 -21.37 -0.56 -3.29
C THR A 59 -20.18 0.04 -4.03
N VAL A 60 -20.33 1.27 -4.52
CA VAL A 60 -19.26 2.09 -5.08
C VAL A 60 -19.09 3.32 -4.18
N LEU A 61 -17.84 3.62 -3.83
CA LEU A 61 -17.44 4.79 -3.06
C LEU A 61 -16.46 5.63 -3.90
N PRO A 62 -16.35 6.94 -3.64
CA PRO A 62 -15.21 7.71 -4.13
C PRO A 62 -13.90 7.07 -3.64
N GLY A 63 -12.87 7.12 -4.46
CA GLY A 63 -11.54 6.67 -4.05
C GLY A 63 -11.05 7.45 -2.83
N PHE A 64 -10.36 6.77 -1.90
CA PHE A 64 -9.76 7.43 -0.76
C PHE A 64 -8.65 8.39 -1.20
N ILE A 65 -8.61 9.57 -0.58
CA ILE A 65 -7.57 10.57 -0.79
C ILE A 65 -6.74 10.65 0.49
N ASP A 66 -5.49 10.23 0.40
CA ASP A 66 -4.51 10.44 1.47
C ASP A 66 -3.87 11.83 1.29
N ALA A 67 -4.25 12.76 2.15
CA ALA A 67 -3.78 14.15 2.10
C ALA A 67 -2.32 14.32 2.57
N HIS A 68 -1.76 13.32 3.25
CA HIS A 68 -0.41 13.41 3.79
C HIS A 68 0.22 12.02 3.99
N ILE A 69 1.09 11.65 3.06
CA ILE A 69 1.85 10.41 3.11
C ILE A 69 3.33 10.65 2.82
N HIS A 70 4.20 9.95 3.54
CA HIS A 70 5.60 9.82 3.20
C HIS A 70 5.81 8.68 2.20
N LEU A 71 5.30 8.83 0.97
CA LEU A 71 5.22 7.74 -0.02
C LEU A 71 6.58 7.05 -0.25
N LEU A 72 7.63 7.84 -0.47
CA LEU A 72 8.97 7.29 -0.70
C LEU A 72 9.51 6.55 0.52
N SER A 73 9.37 7.11 1.73
CA SER A 73 9.79 6.44 2.95
C SER A 73 9.05 5.13 3.17
N THR A 74 7.74 5.09 2.88
CA THR A 74 6.93 3.86 2.95
C THR A 74 7.40 2.83 1.92
N ALA A 75 7.67 3.24 0.69
CA ALA A 75 8.20 2.34 -0.34
C ALA A 75 9.60 1.83 0.01
N TYR A 76 10.50 2.67 0.52
CA TYR A 76 11.83 2.22 0.92
C TYR A 76 11.80 1.25 2.09
N ARG A 77 10.83 1.37 3.02
CA ARG A 77 10.67 0.40 4.12
C ARG A 77 10.41 -1.03 3.64
N SER A 78 9.84 -1.27 2.45
CA SER A 78 9.71 -2.65 1.94
C SER A 78 11.05 -3.29 1.56
N HIS A 79 12.08 -2.46 1.36
CA HIS A 79 13.44 -2.93 1.11
C HIS A 79 14.27 -3.05 2.39
N TYR A 80 13.71 -2.70 3.54
CA TYR A 80 14.45 -2.74 4.81
C TYR A 80 14.40 -4.14 5.43
N ILE A 81 15.34 -4.45 6.32
CA ILE A 81 15.19 -5.59 7.22
C ILE A 81 14.18 -5.23 8.32
N ASP A 82 13.34 -6.19 8.68
CA ASP A 82 12.29 -6.01 9.69
C ASP A 82 12.58 -6.88 10.91
N ALA A 83 13.12 -6.26 11.97
CA ALA A 83 13.53 -6.92 13.19
C ALA A 83 12.43 -6.95 14.27
N ARG A 84 11.15 -6.70 13.92
CA ARG A 84 10.04 -6.73 14.89
C ARG A 84 9.90 -8.04 15.66
N ALA A 85 10.22 -9.15 15.00
CA ALA A 85 10.10 -10.49 15.59
C ALA A 85 11.37 -10.94 16.33
N CYS A 86 12.47 -10.20 16.21
CA CYS A 86 13.70 -10.51 16.92
C CYS A 86 13.53 -10.21 18.41
N THR A 87 14.16 -11.04 19.25
CA THR A 87 14.11 -10.94 20.72
C THR A 87 15.50 -10.89 21.36
N SER A 88 16.56 -10.92 20.53
CA SER A 88 17.95 -10.93 20.97
C SER A 88 18.89 -10.33 19.91
N GLU A 89 20.10 -9.94 20.34
CA GLU A 89 21.17 -9.50 19.44
C GLU A 89 21.51 -10.55 18.37
N ASP A 90 21.51 -11.83 18.73
CA ASP A 90 21.81 -12.93 17.81
C ASP A 90 20.74 -13.07 16.71
N ASP A 91 19.45 -12.90 17.05
CA ASP A 91 18.37 -12.91 16.05
C ASP A 91 18.57 -11.80 15.00
N VAL A 92 18.99 -10.61 15.45
CA VAL A 92 19.24 -9.49 14.54
C VAL A 92 20.51 -9.72 13.72
N ALA A 93 21.56 -10.25 14.34
CA ALA A 93 22.80 -10.57 13.62
C ALA A 93 22.56 -11.61 12.52
N GLU A 94 21.71 -12.62 12.76
CA GLU A 94 21.34 -13.60 11.74
C GLU A 94 20.53 -12.95 10.61
N LEU A 95 19.52 -12.13 10.94
CA LEU A 95 18.73 -11.41 9.95
C LEU A 95 19.60 -10.49 9.05
N VAL A 96 20.61 -9.85 9.63
CA VAL A 96 21.59 -9.02 8.90
C VAL A 96 22.47 -9.87 8.00
N ARG A 97 22.92 -11.04 8.47
CA ARG A 97 23.73 -11.99 7.70
C ARG A 97 22.97 -12.53 6.48
N GLU A 98 21.71 -12.92 6.66
CA GLU A 98 20.83 -13.37 5.58
C GLU A 98 20.64 -12.29 4.52
N ARG A 99 20.49 -11.02 4.94
CA ARG A 99 20.39 -9.90 4.01
C ARG A 99 21.71 -9.61 3.31
N ALA A 100 22.83 -9.66 4.02
CA ALA A 100 24.16 -9.43 3.45
C ALA A 100 24.47 -10.43 2.32
N ALA A 101 24.11 -11.70 2.50
CA ALA A 101 24.30 -12.74 1.48
C ALA A 101 23.60 -12.45 0.14
N GLN A 102 22.56 -11.60 0.15
CA GLN A 102 21.77 -11.24 -1.03
C GLN A 102 22.05 -9.81 -1.52
N THR A 103 22.95 -9.09 -0.85
CA THR A 103 23.23 -7.68 -1.10
C THR A 103 24.60 -7.55 -1.79
N PRO A 104 24.74 -6.79 -2.88
CA PRO A 104 26.06 -6.57 -3.49
C PRO A 104 27.04 -5.89 -2.51
N PRO A 105 28.33 -6.27 -2.49
CA PRO A 105 29.33 -5.69 -1.59
C PRO A 105 29.35 -4.15 -1.64
N GLY A 106 29.48 -3.51 -0.47
CA GLY A 106 29.49 -2.05 -0.32
C GLY A 106 28.12 -1.38 -0.36
N GLN A 107 27.03 -2.10 -0.67
CA GLN A 107 25.67 -1.56 -0.60
C GLN A 107 25.13 -1.60 0.83
N TRP A 108 24.28 -0.61 1.15
CA TRP A 108 23.70 -0.44 2.48
C TRP A 108 22.69 -1.53 2.83
N ILE A 109 22.77 -2.00 4.07
CA ILE A 109 21.73 -2.79 4.73
C ILE A 109 21.03 -1.87 5.73
N LEU A 110 19.79 -1.52 5.40
CA LEU A 110 18.95 -0.65 6.22
C LEU A 110 17.81 -1.45 6.84
N GLY A 111 17.40 -1.08 8.04
CA GLY A 111 16.16 -1.59 8.64
C GLY A 111 16.00 -1.24 10.09
N GLY A 112 15.29 -2.06 10.85
CA GLY A 112 15.03 -1.72 12.25
C GLY A 112 13.79 -2.38 12.80
N GLN A 113 13.07 -1.64 13.64
CA GLN A 113 11.86 -2.08 14.35
C GLN A 113 12.09 -3.08 15.49
N TRP A 114 13.34 -3.33 15.88
CA TRP A 114 13.63 -4.04 17.12
C TRP A 114 13.14 -3.20 18.31
N ASP A 115 12.52 -3.85 19.30
CA ASP A 115 11.86 -3.17 20.42
C ASP A 115 12.59 -3.48 21.71
N LYS A 116 13.34 -2.49 22.22
CA LYS A 116 14.11 -2.64 23.45
C LYS A 116 13.26 -2.99 24.67
N ASN A 117 11.97 -2.66 24.65
CA ASN A 117 11.05 -2.92 25.76
C ASN A 117 10.58 -4.37 25.80
N GLU A 118 10.65 -5.08 24.68
CA GLU A 118 10.20 -6.47 24.53
C GLU A 118 11.35 -7.48 24.75
N TRP A 119 12.58 -7.01 24.92
CA TRP A 119 13.77 -7.87 25.02
C TRP A 119 14.22 -8.02 26.49
N PRO A 120 13.91 -9.13 27.17
CA PRO A 120 14.12 -9.26 28.61
C PRO A 120 15.60 -9.18 29.00
N ALA A 121 16.49 -9.65 28.11
CA ALA A 121 17.93 -9.69 28.35
C ALA A 121 18.65 -8.36 28.06
N GLN A 122 17.96 -7.37 27.45
CA GLN A 122 18.53 -6.07 27.03
C GLN A 122 19.83 -6.18 26.22
N ASN A 123 20.06 -7.31 25.56
CA ASN A 123 21.17 -7.56 24.66
C ASN A 123 20.80 -7.02 23.27
N PHE A 124 20.90 -5.71 23.09
CA PHE A 124 20.52 -5.05 21.83
C PHE A 124 21.61 -5.21 20.75
N PRO A 125 21.27 -5.01 19.46
CA PRO A 125 22.25 -5.04 18.38
C PRO A 125 23.38 -4.04 18.63
N SER A 126 24.61 -4.52 18.62
CA SER A 126 25.82 -3.70 18.78
C SER A 126 26.54 -3.50 17.46
N LYS A 127 27.41 -2.48 17.39
CA LYS A 127 28.32 -2.32 16.24
C LYS A 127 29.11 -3.61 15.97
N ALA A 128 29.57 -4.29 17.01
CA ALA A 128 30.42 -5.46 16.87
C ALA A 128 29.68 -6.65 16.24
N SER A 129 28.45 -6.93 16.67
CA SER A 129 27.64 -8.02 16.07
C SER A 129 27.23 -7.71 14.64
N LEU A 130 26.90 -6.44 14.33
CA LEU A 130 26.55 -6.01 12.98
C LEU A 130 27.76 -6.06 12.02
N ASP A 131 28.93 -5.58 12.45
CA ASP A 131 30.17 -5.65 11.67
C ASP A 131 30.56 -7.12 11.39
N ALA A 132 30.38 -8.02 12.37
CA ALA A 132 30.65 -9.45 12.21
C ALA A 132 29.65 -10.13 11.27
N ALA A 133 28.38 -9.73 11.31
CA ALA A 133 27.32 -10.29 10.46
C ALA A 133 27.42 -9.84 8.99
N ALA A 134 27.89 -8.61 8.74
CA ALA A 134 27.97 -8.03 7.40
C ALA A 134 29.29 -7.26 7.17
N PRO A 135 30.45 -7.93 7.15
CA PRO A 135 31.77 -7.28 7.15
C PRO A 135 32.10 -6.45 5.89
N HIS A 136 31.30 -6.60 4.83
CA HIS A 136 31.46 -5.91 3.55
C HIS A 136 30.35 -4.89 3.26
N HIS A 137 29.48 -4.60 4.23
CA HIS A 137 28.33 -3.72 4.05
C HIS A 137 28.23 -2.71 5.19
N PRO A 138 27.93 -1.44 4.90
CA PRO A 138 27.46 -0.53 5.93
C PRO A 138 26.05 -0.94 6.38
N VAL A 139 25.84 -0.98 7.71
CA VAL A 139 24.57 -1.39 8.33
C VAL A 139 24.04 -0.25 9.20
N ALA A 140 22.74 0.06 9.08
CA ALA A 140 22.05 0.99 9.98
C ALA A 140 20.67 0.44 10.37
N LEU A 141 20.43 0.29 11.67
CA LEU A 141 19.20 -0.23 12.24
C LEU A 141 18.59 0.75 13.24
N TRP A 142 17.35 1.16 13.01
CA TRP A 142 16.60 1.99 13.96
C TRP A 142 15.84 1.11 14.97
N SER A 143 15.90 1.49 16.25
CA SER A 143 14.94 0.98 17.23
C SER A 143 13.53 1.35 16.80
N LYS A 144 12.54 0.61 17.31
CA LYS A 144 11.13 0.94 17.12
C LYS A 144 10.77 2.33 17.65
N ASP A 145 11.47 2.80 18.68
CA ASP A 145 11.28 4.08 19.36
C ASP A 145 12.38 5.10 19.10
#